data_AF-A0A6N9P8U8-F1
#
_entry.id   AF-A0A6N9P8U8-F1
#
_cell.length_a   1.000
_cell.length_b   1.000
_cell.length_c   1.000
_cell.angle_alpha   90.00
_cell.angle_beta   90.00
_cell.angle_gamma   90.00
#
_symmetry.space_group_name_H-M   'P 1'
#
loop_
_entity.id
_entity.type
_entity.pdbx_description
1 polymer ?
#
loop_
_entity_poly.entity_id
_entity_poly.type
_entity_poly.pdbx_seq_one_letter_code
_entity_poly.pdbx_strand_id
1 'polypeptide(L)'
;MINIKGLDKAKVLKALYDASHVQGMGFLQAVPDGTVTVPHCRELLKHGTYFDYLYGRVLKVDLSGDEFDERLYERDNGRDSAARAIAFLK
;
A
#
# COMPACT_ATOMS: atom_id res chain seq x y z
N MET A 1 2.33 13.31 -6.80
CA MET A 1 2.74 13.00 -5.42
C MET A 1 1.51 13.05 -4.54
N ILE A 2 1.33 12.02 -3.71
CA ILE A 2 0.22 11.91 -2.75
C ILE A 2 0.70 12.36 -1.38
N ASN A 3 -0.01 13.32 -0.78
CA ASN A 3 0.28 13.79 0.56
C ASN A 3 -0.42 12.91 1.60
N ILE A 4 0.35 12.42 2.57
CA ILE A 4 -0.08 11.55 3.67
C ILE A 4 0.30 12.14 5.04
N LYS A 5 0.63 13.43 5.10
CA LYS A 5 1.00 14.12 6.34
C LYS A 5 -0.12 14.00 7.36
N GLY A 6 0.23 13.56 8.57
CA GLY A 6 -0.72 13.37 9.67
C GLY A 6 -1.58 12.10 9.59
N LEU A 7 -1.53 11.36 8.47
CA LEU A 7 -2.21 10.07 8.36
C LEU A 7 -1.43 8.98 9.09
N ASP A 8 -2.15 8.01 9.65
CA ASP A 8 -1.54 6.79 10.16
C ASP A 8 -1.01 5.95 8.98
N LYS A 9 0.33 5.90 8.84
CA LYS A 9 1.01 5.16 7.76
C LYS A 9 0.61 3.69 7.68
N ALA A 10 0.24 3.07 8.80
CA ALA A 10 -0.25 1.68 8.78
C ALA A 10 -1.62 1.58 8.11
N LYS A 11 -2.49 2.58 8.27
CA LYS A 11 -3.77 2.67 7.55
C LYS A 11 -3.56 2.98 6.07
N VAL A 12 -2.60 3.84 5.74
CA VAL A 12 -2.21 4.13 4.34
C VAL A 12 -1.75 2.85 3.65
N LEU A 13 -0.78 2.12 4.23
CA LEU A 13 -0.29 0.85 3.66
C LEU A 13 -1.42 -0.16 3.47
N LYS A 14 -2.28 -0.32 4.48
CA LYS A 14 -3.43 -1.22 4.42
C LYS A 14 -4.41 -0.85 3.30
N ALA A 15 -4.76 0.43 3.19
CA ALA A 15 -5.70 0.91 2.18
C ALA A 15 -5.15 0.74 0.76
N LEU A 16 -3.87 1.05 0.56
CA LEU A 16 -3.19 0.82 -0.72
C LEU A 16 -3.13 -0.66 -1.07
N TYR A 17 -2.80 -1.53 -0.10
CA TYR A 17 -2.78 -2.99 -0.30
C TYR A 17 -4.15 -3.53 -0.70
N ASP A 18 -5.23 -3.11 -0.03
CA ASP A 18 -6.59 -3.56 -0.31
C ASP A 18 -7.09 -3.11 -1.69
N ALA A 19 -6.68 -1.92 -2.12
CA ALA A 19 -6.99 -1.38 -3.44
C ALA A 19 -6.09 -1.93 -4.55
N SER A 20 -5.00 -2.63 -4.21
CA SER A 20 -4.07 -3.20 -5.19
C SER A 20 -4.50 -4.58 -5.65
N HIS A 21 -4.04 -5.02 -6.82
CA HIS A 21 -4.29 -6.38 -7.29
C HIS A 21 -3.05 -7.28 -7.19
N VAL A 22 -3.28 -8.59 -7.25
CA VAL A 22 -2.20 -9.59 -7.39
C VAL A 22 -1.60 -9.48 -8.78
N GLN A 23 -0.27 -9.45 -8.88
CA GLN A 23 0.45 -9.28 -10.15
C GLN A 23 1.27 -10.54 -10.48
N GLY A 24 1.14 -11.05 -11.71
CA GLY A 24 1.93 -12.18 -12.21
C GLY A 24 1.84 -13.42 -11.29
N MET A 25 2.99 -13.96 -10.89
CA MET A 25 3.07 -15.11 -9.97
C MET A 25 2.84 -14.75 -8.49
N GLY A 26 2.41 -13.53 -8.19
CA GLY A 26 2.11 -13.08 -6.82
C GLY A 26 1.08 -13.95 -6.09
N PHE A 27 0.23 -14.69 -6.81
CA PHE A 27 -0.74 -15.61 -6.23
C PHE A 27 -0.08 -16.71 -5.36
N LEU A 28 1.18 -17.05 -5.59
CA LEU A 28 1.93 -18.01 -4.76
C LEU A 28 2.26 -17.46 -3.36
N GLN A 29 2.18 -16.14 -3.18
CA GLN A 29 2.40 -15.45 -1.90
C GLN A 29 1.11 -14.86 -1.32
N ALA A 30 -0.04 -15.12 -1.96
CA ALA A 30 -1.32 -14.62 -1.49
C ALA A 30 -1.65 -15.22 -0.13
N VAL A 31 -2.11 -14.36 0.78
CA VAL A 31 -2.54 -14.75 2.11
C VAL A 31 -4.07 -14.74 2.21
N PRO A 32 -4.69 -15.51 3.13
CA PRO A 32 -6.12 -15.47 3.34
C PRO A 32 -6.63 -14.05 3.65
N ASP A 33 -7.87 -13.77 3.26
CA ASP A 33 -8.53 -12.52 3.58
C ASP A 33 -8.54 -12.26 5.09
N GLY A 34 -8.32 -11.00 5.47
CA GLY A 34 -8.18 -10.60 6.88
C GLY A 34 -6.79 -10.80 7.49
N THR A 35 -5.85 -11.47 6.81
CA THR A 35 -4.47 -11.62 7.31
C THR A 35 -3.76 -10.26 7.41
N VAL A 36 -3.88 -9.42 6.38
CA VAL A 36 -3.28 -8.09 6.37
C VAL A 36 -4.20 -7.12 7.11
N THR A 37 -3.90 -6.89 8.38
CA THR A 37 -4.61 -5.95 9.26
C THR A 37 -3.81 -4.65 9.44
N VAL A 38 -4.41 -3.60 10.02
CA VAL A 38 -3.69 -2.37 10.37
C VAL A 38 -2.55 -2.63 11.39
N PRO A 39 -2.76 -3.39 12.49
CA PRO A 39 -1.67 -3.78 13.38
C PRO A 39 -0.53 -4.50 12.66
N HIS A 40 -0.86 -5.40 11.71
CA HIS A 40 0.14 -6.10 10.91
C HIS A 40 0.94 -5.13 10.03
N CYS A 41 0.28 -4.21 9.34
CA CYS A 41 0.93 -3.14 8.57
C CYS A 41 1.84 -2.28 9.45
N ARG A 42 1.43 -1.99 10.68
CA ARG A 42 2.24 -1.25 11.64
C ARG A 42 3.51 -2.02 12.02
N GLU A 43 3.43 -3.35 12.14
CA GLU A 43 4.60 -4.18 12.40
C GLU A 43 5.56 -4.18 11.21
N LEU A 44 5.03 -4.36 9.99
CA LEU A 44 5.82 -4.30 8.75
C LEU A 44 6.60 -2.98 8.62
N LEU A 45 5.95 -1.86 8.97
CA LEU A 45 6.57 -0.53 8.92
C LEU A 45 7.75 -0.33 9.88
N LYS A 46 7.89 -1.18 10.91
CA LYS A 46 9.09 -1.17 11.78
C LYS A 46 10.31 -1.74 11.08
N HIS A 47 10.12 -2.57 10.06
CA HIS A 47 11.19 -3.24 9.32
C HIS A 47 11.53 -2.55 7.99
N GLY A 48 10.63 -1.72 7.47
CA GLY A 48 10.88 -0.92 6.27
C GLY A 48 9.65 -0.12 5.83
N THR A 49 9.87 0.95 5.08
CA THR A 49 8.81 1.85 4.61
C THR A 49 8.56 1.76 3.10
N TYR A 50 9.44 1.08 2.37
CA TYR A 50 9.31 0.88 0.93
C TYR A 50 8.77 -0.51 0.62
N PHE A 51 7.71 -0.56 -0.19
CA PHE A 51 7.02 -1.79 -0.54
C PHE A 51 6.85 -1.88 -2.06
N ASP A 52 7.63 -2.71 -2.72
CA ASP A 52 7.42 -3.05 -4.14
C ASP A 52 6.21 -4.00 -4.30
N TYR A 53 6.12 -4.98 -3.41
CA TYR A 53 5.02 -5.93 -3.30
C TYR A 53 4.74 -6.22 -1.83
N LEU A 54 3.49 -6.57 -1.52
CA LEU A 54 3.12 -7.13 -0.23
C LEU A 54 2.17 -8.30 -0.50
N TYR A 55 2.52 -9.51 -0.03
CA TYR A 55 1.74 -10.74 -0.24
C TYR A 55 1.22 -10.93 -1.67
N GLY A 56 2.09 -10.71 -2.65
CA GLY A 56 1.78 -10.85 -4.07
C GLY A 56 1.02 -9.67 -4.72
N ARG A 57 0.56 -8.69 -3.94
CA ARG A 57 -0.06 -7.47 -4.46
C ARG A 57 0.98 -6.40 -4.75
N VAL A 58 0.83 -5.71 -5.88
CA VAL A 58 1.78 -4.69 -6.36
C VAL A 58 1.52 -3.34 -5.71
N LEU A 59 2.58 -2.73 -5.14
CA LEU A 59 2.48 -1.46 -4.41
C LEU A 59 3.41 -0.40 -5.01
N LYS A 60 4.73 -0.61 -4.95
CA LYS A 60 5.76 0.34 -5.42
C LYS A 60 5.65 1.73 -4.78
N VAL A 61 5.47 1.77 -3.46
CA VAL A 61 5.37 3.02 -2.69
C VAL A 61 6.44 3.09 -1.60
N ASP A 62 6.97 4.28 -1.35
CA ASP A 62 7.77 4.59 -0.17
C ASP A 62 6.95 5.46 0.80
N LEU A 63 6.72 4.94 2.00
CA LEU A 63 5.99 5.63 3.07
C LEU A 63 6.94 6.25 4.12
N SER A 64 8.21 6.48 3.80
CA SER A 64 9.21 7.06 4.72
C SER A 64 8.87 8.50 5.12
N GLY A 65 8.35 9.30 4.19
CA GLY A 65 8.04 10.72 4.37
C GLY A 65 6.56 11.03 4.69
N ASP A 66 6.21 12.30 4.48
CA ASP A 66 4.85 12.84 4.55
C ASP A 66 4.14 12.81 3.18
N GLU A 67 4.85 12.40 2.13
CA GLU A 67 4.34 12.29 0.76
C GLU A 67 4.97 11.06 0.10
N PHE A 68 4.32 10.50 -0.93
CA PHE A 68 4.90 9.46 -1.76
C PHE A 68 4.62 9.69 -3.25
N ASP A 69 5.47 9.10 -4.09
CA ASP A 69 5.32 9.11 -5.55
C ASP A 69 4.42 7.95 -6.00
N GLU A 70 3.23 8.29 -6.47
CA GLU A 70 2.19 7.35 -6.91
C GLU A 70 2.44 6.76 -8.30
N ARG A 71 3.37 7.29 -9.10
CA ARG A 71 3.46 6.97 -10.54
C ARG A 71 3.62 5.47 -10.80
N LEU A 72 4.42 4.77 -9.98
CA LEU A 72 4.61 3.33 -10.14
C LEU A 72 3.43 2.51 -9.59
N TYR A 73 2.83 2.95 -8.49
CA TYR A 73 1.59 2.36 -7.98
C TYR A 73 0.47 2.44 -9.02
N GLU A 74 0.25 3.62 -9.60
CA GLU A 74 -0.82 3.88 -10.56
C GLU A 74 -0.57 3.30 -11.94
N ARG A 75 0.69 3.11 -12.34
CA ARG A 75 1.02 2.36 -13.55
C ARG A 75 0.42 0.97 -13.51
N ASP A 76 0.50 0.32 -12.34
CA ASP A 76 0.07 -1.07 -12.18
C ASP A 76 -1.41 -1.16 -11.71
N ASN A 77 -1.85 -0.29 -10.79
CA ASN A 77 -3.21 -0.31 -10.21
C ASN A 77 -4.22 0.65 -10.86
N GLY A 78 -3.80 1.40 -11.88
CA GLY A 78 -4.64 2.33 -12.64
C GLY A 78 -4.57 3.78 -12.17
N ARG A 79 -4.96 4.70 -13.05
CA ARG A 79 -4.90 6.15 -12.82
C ARG A 79 -5.74 6.60 -11.62
N ASP A 80 -5.21 7.52 -10.82
CA ASP A 80 -5.77 8.09 -9.59
C ASP A 80 -6.10 7.04 -8.52
N SER A 81 -5.58 5.81 -8.64
CA SER A 81 -5.90 4.70 -7.72
C SER A 81 -5.35 4.95 -6.32
N ALA A 82 -4.17 5.56 -6.20
CA ALA A 82 -3.56 5.86 -4.92
C ALA A 82 -4.41 6.85 -4.11
N ALA A 83 -4.83 7.95 -4.75
CA ALA A 83 -5.69 8.96 -4.13
C ALA A 83 -7.05 8.36 -3.69
N ARG A 84 -7.69 7.56 -4.57
CA ARG A 84 -8.95 6.89 -4.24
C ARG A 84 -8.81 5.91 -3.08
N ALA A 85 -7.72 5.16 -3.03
CA ALA A 85 -7.48 4.17 -1.99
C ALA A 85 -7.45 4.81 -0.60
N ILE A 86 -6.89 6.02 -0.45
CA ILE A 86 -6.75 6.68 0.85
C ILE A 86 -7.78 7.79 1.12
N ALA A 87 -8.70 8.06 0.20
CA ALA A 87 -9.62 9.19 0.26
C ALA A 87 -10.53 9.24 1.51
N PHE A 88 -10.74 8.09 2.16
CA PHE A 88 -11.55 7.99 3.38
C PHE A 88 -10.74 8.19 4.67
N LEU A 89 -9.41 8.27 4.59
CA LEU A 89 -8.55 8.54 5.74
C LEU A 89 -8.60 10.04 6.08
N LYS A 90 -8.66 10.34 7.37
CA LYS A 90 -8.66 11.70 7.92
C LYS A 90 -7.40 11.92 8.72
#